data_AF-A0AAV9V7G3-F1
#
_entry.id   AF-A0AAV9V7G3-F1
#
_cell.length_a   1.000
_cell.length_b   1.000
_cell.length_c   1.000
_cell.angle_alpha   90.00
_cell.angle_beta   90.00
_cell.angle_gamma   90.00
#
_symmetry.space_group_name_H-M   'P 1'
#
loop_
_entity.id
_entity.type
_entity.pdbx_description
1 polymer ?
#
loop_
_entity_poly.entity_id
_entity_poly.type
_entity_poly.pdbx_seq_one_letter_code
_entity_poly.pdbx_strand_id
1 'polypeptide(L)'
;MLYEIRDGEGQTTPTAYIFESESTGSRTIISHQLIPQLKTSEVTSLLFTHFFPKATFMSHAYDDMLSRVYNAHSSFYPSWIHFEGRECFMVEGVIDHFTGRREYKQAPCVISVEFEAYGRPGLDRLMGMCDVAFVAEGYMKAYLEDVGKTSWDGNEADKEYMVKLFTSLVKRTVKRRATAFVTIGSKGAYAVRFNNGSVEMRHIPAPNIQPSEIIETTGAGDTFIGAAIYALGYKRLDAVKAARIAVNVASKKCMQIGYNGLGDLADGFGVLESDDPFATPRADMSPEPPVIRPMDGLL
;
A
#
# COMPACT_ATOMS: atom_id res chain seq x y z
N MET A 1 32.98 -12.95 -10.49
CA MET A 1 33.50 -12.61 -9.15
C MET A 1 32.51 -13.20 -8.16
N LEU A 2 32.80 -14.38 -7.60
CA LEU A 2 31.98 -15.01 -6.57
C LEU A 2 32.45 -14.47 -5.23
N TYR A 3 31.58 -13.76 -4.51
CA TYR A 3 31.88 -13.30 -3.16
C TYR A 3 31.64 -14.46 -2.20
N GLU A 4 32.68 -14.85 -1.48
CA GLU A 4 32.60 -15.78 -0.36
C GLU A 4 32.22 -14.97 0.89
N ILE A 5 31.00 -15.20 1.39
CA ILE A 5 30.50 -14.55 2.60
C ILE A 5 31.07 -15.32 3.79
N ARG A 6 31.95 -14.66 4.57
CA ARG A 6 32.45 -15.21 5.84
C ARG A 6 31.52 -14.81 6.96
N ASP A 7 30.71 -15.75 7.42
CA ASP A 7 29.89 -15.58 8.62
C ASP A 7 30.80 -15.53 9.86
N GLY A 8 30.63 -14.51 10.70
CA GLY A 8 31.20 -14.51 12.05
C GLY A 8 30.48 -15.55 12.92
N GLU A 9 31.23 -16.32 13.72
CA GLU A 9 30.66 -17.35 14.59
C GLU A 9 29.49 -16.78 15.42
N GLY A 10 28.30 -17.37 15.24
CA GLY A 10 27.09 -17.04 16.01
C GLY A 10 26.10 -16.07 15.38
N GLN A 11 26.31 -15.59 14.14
CA GLN A 11 25.30 -14.80 13.43
C GLN A 11 24.37 -15.68 12.57
N THR A 12 23.06 -15.49 12.71
CA THR A 12 22.07 -16.08 11.79
C THR A 12 22.19 -15.44 10.42
N THR A 13 22.15 -16.24 9.34
CA THR A 13 22.16 -15.72 7.97
C THR A 13 21.06 -14.66 7.80
N PRO A 14 21.39 -13.43 7.36
CA PRO A 14 20.41 -12.40 7.07
C PRO A 14 19.34 -12.91 6.10
N THR A 15 18.05 -12.67 6.39
CA THR A 15 16.95 -13.00 5.48
C THR A 15 16.88 -12.05 4.28
N ALA A 16 17.60 -10.92 4.33
CA ALA A 16 17.78 -10.03 3.21
C ALA A 16 19.12 -9.30 3.30
N TYR A 17 19.73 -9.05 2.14
CA TYR A 17 20.90 -8.19 1.97
C TYR A 17 20.47 -6.93 1.22
N ILE A 18 20.83 -5.77 1.75
CA ILE A 18 20.57 -4.47 1.11
C ILE A 18 21.91 -3.90 0.68
N PHE A 19 22.09 -3.74 -0.63
CA PHE A 19 23.26 -3.10 -1.21
C PHE A 19 22.89 -1.68 -1.60
N GLU A 20 23.58 -0.69 -1.05
CA GLU A 20 23.43 0.71 -1.42
C GLU A 20 24.57 1.10 -2.35
N SER A 21 24.23 1.66 -3.50
CA SER A 21 25.21 2.22 -4.42
C SER A 21 25.65 3.59 -3.91
N GLU A 22 26.92 3.74 -3.54
CA GLU A 22 27.47 5.04 -3.10
C GLU A 22 27.40 6.11 -4.21
N SER A 23 27.46 5.70 -5.48
CA SER A 23 27.47 6.63 -6.61
C SER A 23 26.08 7.14 -7.02
N THR A 24 25.02 6.38 -6.73
CA THR A 24 23.66 6.69 -7.18
C THR A 24 22.64 6.76 -6.05
N GLY A 25 22.99 6.33 -4.83
CA GLY A 25 22.07 6.16 -3.70
C GLY A 25 21.05 5.03 -3.88
N SER A 26 21.07 4.32 -5.02
CA SER A 26 20.08 3.27 -5.31
C SER A 26 20.34 2.03 -4.46
N ARG A 27 19.26 1.42 -3.94
CA ARG A 27 19.34 0.21 -3.14
C ARG A 27 18.85 -1.01 -3.89
N THR A 28 19.62 -2.09 -3.82
CA THR A 28 19.25 -3.42 -4.30
C THR A 28 19.01 -4.31 -3.10
N ILE A 29 17.82 -4.87 -3.00
CA ILE A 29 17.45 -5.78 -1.91
C ILE A 29 17.44 -7.21 -2.47
N ILE A 30 18.32 -8.06 -1.96
CA ILE A 30 18.30 -9.50 -2.21
C ILE A 30 17.69 -10.16 -0.98
N SER A 31 16.41 -10.52 -1.06
CA SER A 31 15.71 -11.22 0.02
C SER A 31 15.72 -12.73 -0.22
N HIS A 32 16.10 -13.48 0.81
CA HIS A 32 15.97 -14.94 0.87
C HIS A 32 15.10 -15.31 2.07
N GLN A 33 13.82 -15.58 1.81
CA GLN A 33 12.84 -15.90 2.84
C GLN A 33 12.69 -17.42 2.95
N LEU A 34 13.19 -17.98 4.06
CA LEU A 34 13.04 -19.40 4.40
C LEU A 34 11.72 -19.72 5.11
N ILE A 35 10.90 -18.69 5.38
CA ILE A 35 9.61 -18.85 6.05
C ILE A 35 8.57 -19.27 5.01
N PRO A 36 7.91 -20.44 5.18
CA PRO A 36 6.84 -20.86 4.29
C PRO A 36 5.73 -19.81 4.22
N GLN A 37 5.15 -19.65 3.02
CA GLN A 37 3.97 -18.81 2.85
C GLN A 37 2.80 -19.35 3.66
N LEU A 38 2.02 -18.45 4.26
CA LEU A 38 0.81 -18.82 4.98
C LEU A 38 -0.22 -19.40 4.01
N LYS A 39 -0.86 -20.50 4.42
CA LYS A 39 -1.96 -21.13 3.71
C LYS A 39 -3.27 -20.42 4.01
N THR A 40 -4.25 -20.54 3.11
CA THR A 40 -5.61 -20.02 3.33
C THR A 40 -6.18 -20.49 4.66
N SER A 41 -6.03 -21.77 5.00
CA SER A 41 -6.53 -22.35 6.25
C SER A 41 -5.91 -21.73 7.50
N GLU A 42 -4.64 -21.33 7.44
CA GLU A 42 -3.92 -20.72 8.57
C GLU A 42 -4.38 -19.29 8.79
N VAL A 43 -4.46 -18.49 7.72
CA VAL A 43 -4.97 -17.11 7.78
C VAL A 43 -6.43 -17.09 8.22
N THR A 44 -7.24 -17.97 7.63
CA THR A 44 -8.63 -18.23 8.01
C THR A 44 -8.66 -18.49 9.52
N SER A 45 -7.96 -19.52 10.01
CA SER A 45 -7.96 -19.86 11.45
C SER A 45 -7.54 -18.71 12.36
N LEU A 46 -6.51 -17.94 12.00
CA LEU A 46 -6.07 -16.76 12.76
C LEU A 46 -7.17 -15.71 12.87
N LEU A 47 -7.77 -15.35 11.74
CA LEU A 47 -8.91 -14.43 11.71
C LEU A 47 -10.03 -14.96 12.61
N PHE A 48 -10.38 -16.25 12.54
CA PHE A 48 -11.46 -16.83 13.34
C PHE A 48 -11.16 -16.90 14.85
N THR A 49 -9.95 -17.27 15.28
CA THR A 49 -9.63 -17.33 16.71
C THR A 49 -9.76 -15.98 17.40
N HIS A 50 -9.56 -14.87 16.68
CA HIS A 50 -9.67 -13.51 17.21
C HIS A 50 -11.07 -12.88 17.07
N PHE A 51 -11.90 -13.35 16.14
CA PHE A 51 -13.19 -12.73 15.82
C PHE A 51 -14.37 -13.28 16.63
N PHE A 52 -14.17 -14.36 17.40
CA PHE A 52 -15.23 -15.00 18.18
C PHE A 52 -14.97 -14.87 19.68
N PRO A 53 -16.04 -14.77 20.51
CA PRO A 53 -15.90 -14.89 21.96
C PRO A 53 -15.24 -16.23 22.29
N LYS A 54 -14.34 -16.24 23.29
CA LYS A 54 -13.61 -17.43 23.81
C LYS A 54 -14.48 -18.66 24.11
N ALA A 55 -15.80 -18.54 24.11
CA ALA A 55 -16.74 -19.62 24.41
C ALA A 55 -16.79 -20.73 23.33
N THR A 56 -16.25 -20.52 22.12
CA THR A 56 -16.49 -21.44 20.99
C THR A 56 -15.30 -22.35 20.62
N PHE A 57 -14.09 -22.11 21.14
CA PHE A 57 -12.92 -22.93 20.80
C PHE A 57 -12.25 -23.47 22.06
N MET A 58 -12.37 -24.79 22.27
CA MET A 58 -11.49 -25.57 23.13
C MET A 58 -10.56 -26.40 22.25
N SER A 59 -9.28 -26.02 22.12
CA SER A 59 -8.21 -27.01 21.92
C SER A 59 -6.83 -26.41 22.21
N HIS A 60 -6.06 -27.16 23.00
CA HIS A 60 -4.79 -26.78 23.60
C HIS A 60 -3.60 -26.93 22.64
N ALA A 61 -2.98 -25.81 22.25
CA ALA A 61 -1.57 -25.63 21.86
C ALA A 61 -1.39 -24.30 21.11
N TYR A 62 -2.35 -23.96 20.23
CA TYR A 62 -2.33 -22.72 19.44
C TYR A 62 -2.60 -21.46 20.29
N ASP A 63 -3.39 -21.58 21.35
CA ASP A 63 -3.72 -20.48 22.25
C ASP A 63 -2.50 -19.92 23.00
N ASP A 64 -1.47 -20.72 23.32
CA ASP A 64 -0.29 -20.23 24.04
C ASP A 64 0.64 -19.41 23.12
N MET A 65 0.79 -19.82 21.86
CA MET A 65 1.55 -19.06 20.88
C MET A 65 0.84 -17.74 20.54
N LEU A 66 -0.49 -17.76 20.37
CA LEU A 66 -1.26 -16.58 19.97
C LEU A 66 -1.50 -15.59 21.13
N SER A 67 -1.63 -16.08 22.38
CA SER A 67 -1.74 -15.22 23.56
C SER A 67 -0.45 -14.47 23.89
N ARG A 68 0.72 -15.00 23.52
CA ARG A 68 2.02 -14.32 23.67
C ARG A 68 2.28 -13.23 22.63
N VAL A 69 1.66 -13.34 21.45
CA VAL A 69 1.91 -12.42 20.33
C VAL A 69 0.98 -11.20 20.37
N TYR A 70 -0.23 -11.30 20.95
CA TYR A 70 -1.15 -10.16 21.03
C TYR A 70 -1.98 -10.12 22.33
N ASN A 71 -1.85 -9.03 23.11
CA ASN A 71 -2.71 -8.64 24.24
C ASN A 71 -4.14 -8.25 23.79
N ALA A 72 -4.77 -9.02 22.90
CA ALA A 72 -6.12 -8.77 22.42
C ALA A 72 -7.15 -9.36 23.40
N HIS A 73 -7.46 -8.61 24.46
CA HIS A 73 -8.44 -9.00 25.48
C HIS A 73 -9.92 -8.88 25.03
N SER A 74 -10.19 -8.61 23.76
CA SER A 74 -11.56 -8.40 23.23
C SER A 74 -11.73 -8.98 21.82
N SER A 75 -12.86 -9.63 21.57
CA SER A 75 -13.30 -9.99 20.21
C SER A 75 -13.43 -8.71 19.38
N PHE A 76 -12.72 -8.62 18.25
CA PHE A 76 -12.75 -7.47 17.34
C PHE A 76 -13.21 -7.94 15.97
N TYR A 77 -14.25 -7.34 15.40
CA TYR A 77 -14.59 -7.56 13.98
C TYR A 77 -13.91 -6.47 13.14
N PRO A 78 -13.07 -6.81 12.15
CA PRO A 78 -12.32 -5.81 11.42
C PRO A 78 -13.24 -4.96 10.58
N SER A 79 -13.08 -3.64 10.63
CA SER A 79 -13.74 -2.73 9.71
C SER A 79 -13.05 -2.66 8.35
N TRP A 80 -11.79 -3.10 8.26
CA TRP A 80 -10.96 -3.04 7.06
C TRP A 80 -9.92 -4.17 7.07
N ILE A 81 -9.71 -4.82 5.92
CA ILE A 81 -8.62 -5.77 5.68
C ILE A 81 -7.89 -5.36 4.40
N HIS A 82 -6.56 -5.31 4.46
CA HIS A 82 -5.70 -5.02 3.32
C HIS A 82 -4.88 -6.24 2.95
N PHE A 83 -4.77 -6.52 1.66
CA PHE A 83 -3.95 -7.60 1.12
C PHE A 83 -2.94 -7.05 0.11
N GLU A 84 -1.69 -7.42 0.29
CA GLU A 84 -0.69 -7.32 -0.77
C GLU A 84 -1.01 -8.38 -1.84
N GLY A 85 -1.00 -7.98 -3.12
CA GLY A 85 -1.23 -8.87 -4.27
C GLY A 85 -0.08 -9.83 -4.57
N ARG A 86 0.41 -10.59 -3.58
CA ARG A 86 1.53 -11.53 -3.72
C ARG A 86 1.04 -12.98 -3.85
N GLU A 87 0.47 -13.53 -2.78
CA GLU A 87 -0.06 -14.90 -2.72
C GLU A 87 -1.55 -14.92 -3.11
N CYS A 88 -1.84 -14.64 -4.38
CA CYS A 88 -3.18 -14.21 -4.79
C CYS A 88 -4.26 -15.30 -4.65
N PHE A 89 -3.95 -16.58 -4.91
CA PHE A 89 -4.91 -17.66 -4.69
C PHE A 89 -5.25 -17.86 -3.21
N MET A 90 -4.27 -17.65 -2.33
CA MET A 90 -4.51 -17.70 -0.90
C MET A 90 -5.46 -16.57 -0.49
N VAL A 91 -5.18 -15.35 -0.94
CA VAL A 91 -6.01 -14.16 -0.70
C VAL A 91 -7.43 -14.33 -1.26
N GLU A 92 -7.58 -14.87 -2.47
CA GLU A 92 -8.87 -15.19 -3.09
C GLU A 92 -9.68 -16.11 -2.18
N GLY A 93 -9.08 -17.21 -1.72
CA GLY A 93 -9.72 -18.15 -0.79
C GLY A 93 -10.09 -17.52 0.56
N VAL A 94 -9.26 -16.63 1.11
CA VAL A 94 -9.57 -15.90 2.35
C VAL A 94 -10.76 -14.96 2.14
N ILE A 95 -10.78 -14.19 1.06
CA ILE A 95 -11.88 -13.25 0.78
C ILE A 95 -13.19 -14.01 0.51
N ASP A 96 -13.17 -15.05 -0.32
CA ASP A 96 -14.36 -15.86 -0.61
C ASP A 96 -14.95 -16.46 0.66
N HIS A 97 -14.10 -17.10 1.46
CA HIS A 97 -14.53 -17.68 2.73
C HIS A 97 -15.09 -16.61 3.68
N PHE A 98 -14.39 -15.49 3.86
CA PHE A 98 -14.78 -14.44 4.80
C PHE A 98 -16.08 -13.74 4.40
N THR A 99 -16.26 -13.42 3.11
CA THR A 99 -17.46 -12.73 2.60
C THR A 99 -18.69 -13.62 2.54
N GLY A 100 -18.51 -14.95 2.45
CA GLY A 100 -19.61 -15.93 2.50
C GLY A 100 -20.30 -16.05 3.86
N ARG A 101 -19.63 -15.62 4.94
CA ARG A 101 -20.07 -15.72 6.34
C ARG A 101 -21.27 -14.83 6.67
N ARG A 102 -22.05 -15.24 7.67
CA ARG A 102 -23.22 -14.48 8.15
C ARG A 102 -22.81 -13.17 8.81
N GLU A 103 -21.72 -13.22 9.56
CA GLU A 103 -21.15 -12.12 10.31
C GLU A 103 -20.74 -10.98 9.37
N TYR A 104 -20.07 -11.31 8.26
CA TYR A 104 -19.75 -10.34 7.21
C TYR A 104 -21.01 -9.73 6.58
N LYS A 105 -22.04 -10.54 6.34
CA LYS A 105 -23.31 -10.04 5.80
C LYS A 105 -24.03 -9.09 6.78
N GLN A 106 -23.80 -9.24 8.09
CA GLN A 106 -24.37 -8.36 9.12
C GLN A 106 -23.56 -7.08 9.33
N ALA A 107 -22.23 -7.19 9.28
CA ALA A 107 -21.31 -6.08 9.43
C ALA A 107 -20.16 -6.21 8.42
N PRO A 108 -20.34 -5.73 7.18
CA PRO A 108 -19.30 -5.89 6.15
C PRO A 108 -18.02 -5.13 6.52
N CYS A 109 -16.86 -5.76 6.31
CA CYS A 109 -15.58 -5.06 6.33
C CYS A 109 -15.25 -4.52 4.93
N VAL A 110 -14.46 -3.44 4.86
CA VAL A 110 -13.85 -3.01 3.61
C VAL A 110 -12.70 -3.93 3.26
N ILE A 111 -12.64 -4.42 2.03
CA ILE A 111 -11.50 -5.20 1.52
C ILE A 111 -10.71 -4.33 0.55
N SER A 112 -9.41 -4.20 0.78
CA SER A 112 -8.50 -3.52 -0.14
C SER A 112 -7.38 -4.42 -0.61
N VAL A 113 -6.94 -4.23 -1.86
CA VAL A 113 -5.88 -5.03 -2.48
C VAL A 113 -4.89 -4.12 -3.19
N GLU A 114 -3.60 -4.42 -3.04
CA GLU A 114 -2.53 -3.81 -3.83
C GLU A 114 -2.25 -4.59 -5.11
N PHE A 115 -2.10 -3.86 -6.22
CA PHE A 115 -1.77 -4.34 -7.55
C PHE A 115 -0.44 -3.69 -7.99
N GLU A 116 0.67 -4.33 -7.64
CA GLU A 116 2.03 -3.81 -7.87
C GLU A 116 2.68 -4.41 -9.12
N ALA A 117 2.81 -5.74 -9.18
CA ALA A 117 3.39 -6.45 -10.32
C ALA A 117 2.34 -7.21 -11.12
N TYR A 118 2.20 -6.84 -12.39
CA TYR A 118 1.31 -7.51 -13.33
C TYR A 118 1.76 -8.96 -13.61
N GLY A 119 0.83 -9.82 -14.00
CA GLY A 119 1.11 -11.21 -14.38
C GLY A 119 1.22 -12.20 -13.21
N ARG A 120 1.06 -11.76 -11.95
CA ARG A 120 0.98 -12.67 -10.81
C ARG A 120 -0.27 -13.57 -10.92
N PRO A 121 -0.13 -14.90 -10.86
CA PRO A 121 -1.27 -15.82 -11.01
C PRO A 121 -2.39 -15.54 -10.01
N GLY A 122 -3.60 -15.26 -10.50
CA GLY A 122 -4.80 -14.99 -9.69
C GLY A 122 -4.98 -13.55 -9.23
N LEU A 123 -4.01 -12.65 -9.47
CA LEU A 123 -4.12 -11.25 -9.05
C LEU A 123 -5.29 -10.52 -9.75
N ASP A 124 -5.50 -10.82 -11.03
CA ASP A 124 -6.60 -10.29 -11.85
C ASP A 124 -7.99 -10.58 -11.24
N ARG A 125 -8.16 -11.74 -10.60
CA ARG A 125 -9.41 -12.11 -9.91
C ARG A 125 -9.69 -11.22 -8.70
N LEU A 126 -8.64 -10.86 -7.96
CA LEU A 126 -8.75 -10.01 -6.77
C LEU A 126 -9.29 -8.61 -7.10
N MET A 127 -9.11 -8.13 -8.34
CA MET A 127 -9.69 -6.88 -8.83
C MET A 127 -11.22 -6.86 -8.70
N GLY A 128 -11.88 -8.01 -8.91
CA GLY A 128 -13.33 -8.15 -8.73
C GLY A 128 -13.77 -8.39 -7.29
N MET A 129 -12.83 -8.63 -6.37
CA MET A 129 -13.11 -8.99 -4.98
C MET A 129 -12.83 -7.85 -3.99
N CYS A 130 -12.09 -6.82 -4.39
CA CYS A 130 -11.79 -5.67 -3.54
C CYS A 130 -12.84 -4.54 -3.65
N ASP A 131 -13.03 -3.80 -2.56
CA ASP A 131 -13.79 -2.55 -2.51
C ASP A 131 -12.89 -1.34 -2.80
N VAL A 132 -11.60 -1.46 -2.48
CA VAL A 132 -10.56 -0.45 -2.75
C VAL A 132 -9.36 -1.11 -3.42
N ALA A 133 -9.01 -0.68 -4.63
CA ALA A 133 -7.81 -1.13 -5.34
C ALA A 133 -6.70 -0.06 -5.23
N PHE A 134 -5.49 -0.47 -4.86
CA PHE A 134 -4.28 0.36 -4.97
C PHE A 134 -3.47 -0.14 -6.15
N VAL A 135 -3.40 0.64 -7.22
CA VAL A 135 -2.81 0.22 -8.49
C VAL A 135 -1.53 1.01 -8.73
N ALA A 136 -0.41 0.29 -8.82
CA ALA A 136 0.87 0.88 -9.18
C ALA A 136 0.92 1.22 -10.67
N GLU A 137 1.67 2.26 -11.02
CA GLU A 137 1.91 2.66 -12.40
C GLU A 137 2.44 1.50 -13.26
N GLY A 138 3.40 0.74 -12.73
CA GLY A 138 4.00 -0.42 -13.39
C GLY A 138 2.98 -1.52 -13.71
N TYR A 139 2.09 -1.83 -12.75
CA TYR A 139 0.99 -2.76 -12.98
C TYR A 139 0.09 -2.28 -14.11
N MET A 140 -0.35 -1.01 -14.06
CA MET A 140 -1.24 -0.43 -15.07
C MET A 140 -0.59 -0.48 -16.46
N LYS A 141 0.68 -0.10 -16.56
CA LYS A 141 1.44 -0.10 -17.82
C LYS A 141 1.50 -1.52 -18.41
N ALA A 142 1.99 -2.49 -17.63
CA ALA A 142 2.14 -3.87 -18.08
C ALA A 142 0.78 -4.51 -18.43
N TYR A 143 -0.28 -4.18 -17.68
CA TYR A 143 -1.64 -4.57 -18.04
C TYR A 143 -2.01 -4.06 -19.43
N LEU A 144 -1.87 -2.75 -19.68
CA LEU A 144 -2.23 -2.12 -20.96
C LEU A 144 -1.45 -2.71 -22.15
N GLU A 145 -0.16 -3.01 -21.96
CA GLU A 145 0.68 -3.66 -22.96
C GLU A 145 0.17 -5.07 -23.29
N ASP A 146 -0.19 -5.87 -22.28
CA ASP A 146 -0.67 -7.25 -22.45
C ASP A 146 -2.05 -7.31 -23.11
N VAL A 147 -2.99 -6.42 -22.74
CA VAL A 147 -4.30 -6.40 -23.41
C VAL A 147 -4.19 -5.99 -24.88
N GLY A 148 -3.06 -5.38 -25.30
CA GLY A 148 -2.50 -5.44 -26.66
C GLY A 148 -3.42 -5.09 -27.83
N LYS A 149 -4.54 -4.37 -27.59
CA LYS A 149 -5.60 -4.12 -28.60
C LYS A 149 -6.19 -2.70 -28.56
N THR A 150 -5.52 -1.77 -27.91
CA THR A 150 -6.02 -0.40 -27.75
C THR A 150 -5.09 0.62 -28.39
N SER A 151 -5.65 1.74 -28.84
CA SER A 151 -5.03 2.88 -29.53
C SER A 151 -3.95 3.64 -28.72
N TRP A 152 -3.36 3.02 -27.70
CA TRP A 152 -2.22 3.60 -26.98
C TRP A 152 -0.95 3.23 -27.73
N ASP A 153 -0.23 4.26 -28.17
CA ASP A 153 1.02 4.19 -28.92
C ASP A 153 2.25 3.89 -28.03
N GLY A 154 2.02 3.61 -26.74
CA GLY A 154 3.09 3.48 -25.75
C GLY A 154 3.59 4.83 -25.21
N ASN A 155 2.94 5.96 -25.54
CA ASN A 155 3.32 7.25 -25.01
C ASN A 155 2.99 7.36 -23.51
N GLU A 156 4.04 7.27 -22.69
CA GLU A 156 3.97 7.33 -21.23
C GLU A 156 3.82 8.76 -20.69
N ALA A 157 3.95 9.79 -21.52
CA ALA A 157 3.83 11.18 -21.10
C ALA A 157 2.37 11.54 -20.75
N ASP A 158 1.39 10.88 -21.37
CA ASP A 158 -0.03 11.11 -21.09
C ASP A 158 -0.57 10.13 -20.04
N LYS A 159 -0.20 10.37 -18.78
CA LYS A 159 -0.67 9.58 -17.64
C LYS A 159 -2.20 9.60 -17.50
N GLU A 160 -2.85 10.70 -17.86
CA GLU A 160 -4.31 10.80 -17.78
C GLU A 160 -4.98 9.85 -18.76
N TYR A 161 -4.48 9.78 -20.00
CA TYR A 161 -4.97 8.85 -21.01
C TYR A 161 -4.74 7.39 -20.59
N MET A 162 -3.58 7.05 -20.03
CA MET A 162 -3.31 5.70 -19.51
C MET A 162 -4.33 5.30 -18.43
N VAL A 163 -4.59 6.18 -17.46
CA VAL A 163 -5.56 5.91 -16.39
C VAL A 163 -6.99 5.80 -16.95
N LYS A 164 -7.37 6.67 -17.88
CA LYS A 164 -8.66 6.60 -18.60
C LYS A 164 -8.83 5.24 -19.29
N LEU A 165 -7.82 4.82 -20.02
CA LEU A 165 -7.84 3.57 -20.77
C LEU A 165 -7.92 2.37 -19.83
N PHE A 166 -7.04 2.30 -18.83
CA PHE A 166 -7.04 1.26 -17.82
C PHE A 166 -8.39 1.12 -17.12
N THR A 167 -8.92 2.23 -16.59
CA THR A 167 -10.21 2.23 -15.89
C THR A 167 -11.37 1.84 -16.80
N SER A 168 -11.33 2.20 -18.09
CA SER A 168 -12.34 1.79 -19.08
C SER A 168 -12.35 0.28 -19.35
N LEU A 169 -11.19 -0.38 -19.29
CA LEU A 169 -11.03 -1.81 -19.50
C LEU A 169 -11.46 -2.61 -18.26
N VAL A 170 -11.05 -2.17 -17.07
CA VAL A 170 -11.33 -2.90 -15.82
C VAL A 170 -12.72 -2.65 -15.24
N LYS A 171 -13.47 -1.64 -15.73
CA LYS A 171 -14.81 -1.29 -15.19
C LYS A 171 -15.84 -2.43 -15.17
N ARG A 172 -15.63 -3.46 -16.01
CA ARG A 172 -16.50 -4.66 -16.07
C ARG A 172 -16.08 -5.75 -15.09
N THR A 173 -14.86 -5.68 -14.57
CA THR A 173 -14.28 -6.67 -13.64
C THR A 173 -14.40 -6.21 -12.20
N VAL A 174 -14.18 -4.92 -11.92
CA VAL A 174 -14.26 -4.34 -10.57
C VAL A 174 -15.68 -4.40 -9.99
N LYS A 175 -15.80 -4.35 -8.65
CA LYS A 175 -17.11 -4.20 -7.99
C LYS A 175 -17.81 -2.92 -8.44
N ARG A 176 -19.15 -2.96 -8.48
CA ARG A 176 -20.03 -1.86 -8.99
C ARG A 176 -19.79 -0.50 -8.34
N ARG A 177 -19.27 -0.46 -7.11
CA ARG A 177 -19.03 0.73 -6.30
C ARG A 177 -17.59 0.77 -5.75
N ALA A 178 -16.65 0.13 -6.44
CA ALA A 178 -15.24 0.14 -6.05
C ALA A 178 -14.64 1.54 -6.14
N THR A 179 -13.63 1.77 -5.30
CA THR A 179 -12.70 2.90 -5.44
C THR A 179 -11.36 2.35 -5.90
N ALA A 180 -10.65 3.05 -6.76
CA ALA A 180 -9.26 2.76 -7.05
C ALA A 180 -8.39 3.99 -6.84
N PHE A 181 -7.19 3.79 -6.32
CA PHE A 181 -6.12 4.77 -6.31
C PHE A 181 -5.05 4.30 -7.28
N VAL A 182 -4.80 5.08 -8.32
CA VAL A 182 -3.75 4.77 -9.31
C VAL A 182 -2.59 5.72 -9.07
N THR A 183 -1.46 5.21 -8.59
CA THR A 183 -0.26 6.02 -8.35
C THR A 183 0.52 6.17 -9.65
N ILE A 184 1.12 7.35 -9.86
CA ILE A 184 1.92 7.71 -11.05
C ILE A 184 3.21 8.45 -10.65
N GLY A 185 3.86 7.95 -9.61
CA GLY A 185 5.13 8.46 -9.09
C GLY A 185 5.10 9.95 -8.78
N SER A 186 6.07 10.70 -9.32
CA SER A 186 6.23 12.15 -9.10
C SER A 186 5.08 13.00 -9.69
N LYS A 187 4.15 12.39 -10.43
CA LYS A 187 2.94 13.07 -10.91
C LYS A 187 1.76 12.91 -9.95
N GLY A 188 1.92 12.19 -8.84
CA GLY A 188 0.89 12.01 -7.81
C GLY A 188 0.05 10.77 -8.04
N ALA A 189 -1.27 10.92 -7.94
CA ALA A 189 -2.20 9.80 -8.06
C ALA A 189 -3.56 10.21 -8.63
N TYR A 190 -4.31 9.25 -9.13
CA TYR A 190 -5.73 9.40 -9.48
C TYR A 190 -6.60 8.71 -8.44
N ALA A 191 -7.57 9.45 -7.88
CA ALA A 191 -8.69 8.86 -7.17
C ALA A 191 -9.81 8.54 -8.17
N VAL A 192 -10.14 7.26 -8.31
CA VAL A 192 -11.11 6.75 -9.28
C VAL A 192 -12.30 6.14 -8.53
N ARG A 193 -13.51 6.49 -8.95
CA ARG A 193 -14.75 5.93 -8.43
C ARG A 193 -15.50 5.23 -9.56
N PHE A 194 -15.77 3.94 -9.37
CA PHE A 194 -16.64 3.16 -10.26
C PHE A 194 -18.08 3.27 -9.75
N ASN A 195 -19.00 3.58 -10.66
CA ASN A 195 -20.42 3.77 -10.36
C ASN A 195 -21.28 3.06 -11.41
N ASN A 196 -21.52 1.76 -11.21
CA ASN A 196 -22.43 0.98 -12.06
C ASN A 196 -22.14 1.11 -13.58
N GLY A 197 -20.87 1.01 -13.96
CA GLY A 197 -20.43 1.11 -15.35
C GLY A 197 -19.99 2.50 -15.81
N SER A 198 -20.23 3.56 -15.01
CA SER A 198 -19.55 4.85 -15.17
C SER A 198 -18.28 4.91 -14.31
N VAL A 199 -17.36 5.79 -14.72
CA VAL A 199 -16.08 6.03 -14.05
C VAL A 199 -15.93 7.53 -13.85
N GLU A 200 -15.73 7.94 -12.60
CA GLU A 200 -15.34 9.29 -12.23
C GLU A 200 -13.90 9.25 -11.76
N MET A 201 -13.06 10.18 -12.19
CA MET A 201 -11.66 10.24 -11.75
C MET A 201 -11.24 11.67 -11.43
N ARG A 202 -10.35 11.82 -10.44
CA ARG A 202 -9.74 13.10 -10.06
C ARG A 202 -8.23 12.91 -9.91
N HIS A 203 -7.47 13.72 -10.64
CA HIS A 203 -6.03 13.78 -10.50
C HIS A 203 -5.63 14.60 -9.26
N ILE A 204 -4.78 14.02 -8.43
CA ILE A 204 -4.18 14.65 -7.27
C ILE A 204 -2.67 14.76 -7.55
N PRO A 205 -2.17 15.97 -7.85
CA PRO A 205 -0.76 16.15 -8.16
C PRO A 205 0.10 15.93 -6.90
N ALA A 206 1.30 15.38 -7.08
CA ALA A 206 2.31 15.41 -6.04
C ALA A 206 2.89 16.82 -5.87
N PRO A 207 3.30 17.20 -4.66
CA PRO A 207 4.14 18.37 -4.44
C PRO A 207 5.36 18.36 -5.35
N ASN A 208 5.77 19.54 -5.82
CA ASN A 208 7.00 19.68 -6.59
C ASN A 208 8.20 19.64 -5.64
N ILE A 209 8.86 18.49 -5.57
CA ILE A 209 10.06 18.27 -4.75
C ILE A 209 11.28 18.32 -5.65
N GLN A 210 12.30 19.10 -5.28
CA GLN A 210 13.52 19.17 -6.08
C GLN A 210 14.26 17.82 -6.04
N PRO A 211 14.94 17.42 -7.13
CA PRO A 211 15.70 16.16 -7.13
C PRO A 211 16.72 16.06 -5.98
N SER A 212 17.29 17.18 -5.54
CA SER A 212 18.23 17.26 -4.41
C SER A 212 17.57 17.02 -3.04
N GLU A 213 16.25 17.12 -2.94
CA GLU A 213 15.48 16.90 -1.71
C GLU A 213 14.94 15.46 -1.62
N ILE A 214 15.06 14.67 -2.69
CA ILE A 214 14.67 13.25 -2.70
C ILE A 214 15.80 12.43 -2.07
N ILE A 215 15.52 11.82 -0.93
CA ILE A 215 16.47 11.02 -0.15
C ILE A 215 16.24 9.53 -0.36
N GLU A 216 15.00 9.04 -0.26
CA GLU A 216 14.70 7.61 -0.30
C GLU A 216 13.28 7.32 -0.79
N THR A 217 13.10 6.59 -1.88
CA THR A 217 11.77 6.27 -2.43
C THR A 217 11.20 4.92 -1.97
N THR A 218 12.03 4.05 -1.39
CA THR A 218 11.64 2.69 -0.94
C THR A 218 10.49 2.73 0.07
N GLY A 219 9.35 2.11 -0.20
CA GLY A 219 8.19 2.15 0.71
C GLY A 219 7.30 3.38 0.58
N ALA A 220 7.50 4.22 -0.45
CA ALA A 220 6.57 5.33 -0.75
C ALA A 220 5.17 4.81 -1.14
N GLY A 221 5.10 3.67 -1.85
CA GLY A 221 3.84 2.99 -2.17
C GLY A 221 3.11 2.51 -0.91
N ASP A 222 3.82 1.79 -0.03
CA ASP A 222 3.26 1.32 1.25
C ASP A 222 2.78 2.48 2.12
N THR A 223 3.55 3.58 2.14
CA THR A 223 3.19 4.81 2.85
C THR A 223 1.91 5.42 2.31
N PHE A 224 1.78 5.50 0.98
CA PHE A 224 0.55 5.97 0.32
C PHE A 224 -0.64 5.10 0.73
N ILE A 225 -0.51 3.77 0.67
CA ILE A 225 -1.57 2.81 1.00
C ILE A 225 -1.99 3.00 2.47
N GLY A 226 -1.03 3.01 3.40
CA GLY A 226 -1.29 3.19 4.83
C GLY A 226 -2.02 4.50 5.13
N ALA A 227 -1.58 5.60 4.53
CA ALA A 227 -2.21 6.91 4.68
C ALA A 227 -3.63 6.97 4.09
N ALA A 228 -3.86 6.34 2.93
CA ALA A 228 -5.18 6.25 2.31
C ALA A 228 -6.16 5.40 3.15
N ILE A 229 -5.70 4.25 3.66
CA ILE A 229 -6.50 3.39 4.56
C ILE A 229 -6.84 4.16 5.83
N TYR A 230 -5.90 4.89 6.43
CA TYR A 230 -6.17 5.73 7.58
C TYR A 230 -7.23 6.80 7.29
N ALA A 231 -7.07 7.53 6.18
CA ALA A 231 -7.98 8.61 5.80
C ALA A 231 -9.41 8.10 5.50
N LEU A 232 -9.55 6.99 4.76
CA LEU A 232 -10.85 6.40 4.42
C LEU A 232 -11.47 5.63 5.59
N GLY A 233 -10.68 4.75 6.21
CA GLY A 233 -11.15 3.78 7.18
C GLY A 233 -11.35 4.38 8.57
N TYR A 234 -10.41 5.20 9.03
CA TYR A 234 -10.45 5.79 10.37
C TYR A 234 -11.06 7.19 10.36
N LYS A 235 -10.58 8.08 9.48
CA LYS A 235 -11.08 9.47 9.40
C LYS A 235 -12.39 9.62 8.60
N ARG A 236 -12.81 8.57 7.89
CA ARG A 236 -14.07 8.54 7.11
C ARG A 236 -14.15 9.65 6.05
N LEU A 237 -13.00 10.04 5.49
CA LEU A 237 -12.94 11.04 4.43
C LEU A 237 -13.37 10.44 3.08
N ASP A 238 -13.70 11.31 2.12
CA ASP A 238 -13.92 10.88 0.74
C ASP A 238 -12.60 10.50 0.04
N ALA A 239 -12.71 9.81 -1.11
CA ALA A 239 -11.55 9.31 -1.86
C ALA A 239 -10.60 10.43 -2.34
N VAL A 240 -11.11 11.61 -2.68
CA VAL A 240 -10.28 12.72 -3.15
C VAL A 240 -9.45 13.27 -1.99
N LYS A 241 -10.06 13.50 -0.83
CA LYS A 241 -9.36 13.93 0.39
C LYS A 241 -8.36 12.88 0.87
N ALA A 242 -8.73 11.60 0.83
CA ALA A 242 -7.83 10.51 1.19
C ALA A 242 -6.61 10.44 0.26
N ALA A 243 -6.80 10.58 -1.05
CA ALA A 243 -5.68 10.64 -2.00
C ALA A 243 -4.76 11.84 -1.74
N ARG A 244 -5.29 13.02 -1.39
CA ARG A 244 -4.45 14.19 -1.05
C ARG A 244 -3.53 13.91 0.14
N ILE A 245 -4.09 13.36 1.23
CA ILE A 245 -3.28 12.96 2.39
C ILE A 245 -2.25 11.91 1.97
N ALA A 246 -2.67 10.87 1.24
CA ALA A 246 -1.79 9.78 0.84
C ALA A 246 -0.63 10.24 -0.05
N VAL A 247 -0.89 11.10 -1.03
CA VAL A 247 0.13 11.73 -1.88
C VAL A 247 1.11 12.53 -1.02
N ASN A 248 0.62 13.40 -0.14
CA ASN A 248 1.49 14.25 0.67
C ASN A 248 2.37 13.45 1.63
N VAL A 249 1.82 12.45 2.31
CA VAL A 249 2.58 11.61 3.25
C VAL A 249 3.62 10.75 2.51
N ALA A 250 3.26 10.18 1.35
CA ALA A 250 4.21 9.44 0.51
C ALA A 250 5.31 10.34 -0.06
N SER A 251 4.97 11.57 -0.46
CA SER A 251 5.93 12.59 -0.91
C SER A 251 6.91 12.98 0.20
N LYS A 252 6.42 13.21 1.43
CA LYS A 252 7.29 13.46 2.60
C LYS A 252 8.21 12.27 2.88
N LYS A 253 7.69 11.05 2.74
CA LYS A 253 8.49 9.84 2.89
C LYS A 253 9.66 9.81 1.90
N CYS A 254 9.48 10.33 0.69
CA CYS A 254 10.57 10.43 -0.28
C CYS A 254 11.70 11.38 0.15
N MET A 255 11.46 12.28 1.10
CA MET A 255 12.41 13.31 1.57
C MET A 255 13.15 12.91 2.86
N GLN A 256 13.03 11.66 3.31
CA GLN A 256 13.69 11.19 4.52
C GLN A 256 13.97 9.68 4.48
N ILE A 257 14.85 9.22 5.36
CA ILE A 257 15.08 7.79 5.58
C ILE A 257 14.09 7.28 6.63
N GLY A 258 13.40 6.18 6.33
CA GLY A 258 12.43 5.58 7.25
C GLY A 258 11.12 6.38 7.38
N TYR A 259 10.40 6.15 8.49
CA TYR A 259 8.99 6.53 8.62
C TYR A 259 8.67 7.52 9.77
N ASN A 260 9.69 7.96 10.51
CA ASN A 260 9.50 8.83 11.67
C ASN A 260 8.87 10.17 11.25
N GLY A 261 7.94 10.70 12.06
CA GLY A 261 7.32 12.01 11.82
C GLY A 261 6.35 12.09 10.64
N LEU A 262 6.10 11.02 9.88
CA LEU A 262 5.20 11.06 8.71
C LEU A 262 3.75 11.43 9.05
N GLY A 263 3.30 11.13 10.28
CA GLY A 263 1.95 11.43 10.76
C GLY A 263 1.83 12.74 11.54
N ASP A 264 2.91 13.51 11.70
CA ASP A 264 2.87 14.75 12.47
C ASP A 264 2.15 15.86 11.68
N LEU A 265 1.10 16.41 12.28
CA LEU A 265 0.31 17.50 11.73
C LEU A 265 1.09 18.82 11.66
N ALA A 266 2.13 18.98 12.50
CA ALA A 266 2.97 20.18 12.52
C ALA A 266 3.85 20.31 11.28
N ASP A 267 4.14 19.20 10.59
CA ASP A 267 5.08 19.15 9.47
C ASP A 267 4.41 19.33 8.09
N GLY A 268 3.21 19.93 8.03
CA GLY A 268 2.59 20.45 6.80
C GLY A 268 1.96 19.42 5.85
N PHE A 269 2.46 18.18 5.78
CA PHE A 269 1.96 17.18 4.83
C PHE A 269 0.70 16.41 5.30
N GLY A 270 0.40 16.47 6.61
CA GLY A 270 -0.83 15.93 7.21
C GLY A 270 -1.94 16.97 7.39
N VAL A 271 -1.68 18.23 7.05
CA VAL A 271 -2.67 19.30 7.10
C VAL A 271 -3.61 19.08 5.94
N LEU A 272 -4.84 18.63 6.23
CA LEU A 272 -5.98 19.04 5.43
C LEU A 272 -5.91 20.57 5.47
N GLU A 273 -5.40 21.21 4.42
CA GLU A 273 -5.53 22.65 4.29
C GLU A 273 -6.98 22.97 4.66
N SER A 274 -7.14 24.03 5.45
CA SER A 274 -8.41 24.62 5.91
C SER A 274 -9.54 24.41 4.90
N ASP A 275 -10.80 24.39 5.35
CA ASP A 275 -12.06 24.11 4.61
C ASP A 275 -12.24 24.64 3.15
N ASP A 276 -11.28 25.35 2.55
CA ASP A 276 -11.15 25.64 1.14
C ASP A 276 -10.25 24.62 0.36
N PRO A 277 -10.85 23.73 -0.47
CA PRO A 277 -10.15 22.72 -1.26
C PRO A 277 -9.40 23.26 -2.51
N PHE A 278 -9.27 24.58 -2.67
CA PHE A 278 -8.59 25.23 -3.81
C PHE A 278 -7.31 25.99 -3.45
N ALA A 279 -6.86 25.96 -2.19
CA ALA A 279 -5.58 26.54 -1.83
C ALA A 279 -4.43 25.76 -2.52
N THR A 280 -3.59 26.48 -3.25
CA THR A 280 -2.29 26.00 -3.70
C THR A 280 -1.34 26.03 -2.50
N PRO A 281 -0.49 25.00 -2.30
CA PRO A 281 0.53 25.07 -1.26
C PRO A 281 1.38 26.32 -1.44
N ARG A 282 1.65 27.06 -0.36
CA ARG A 282 2.57 28.19 -0.42
C ARG A 282 3.95 27.67 -0.85
N ALA A 283 4.54 28.37 -1.82
CA ALA A 283 5.80 28.00 -2.46
C ALA A 283 7.05 28.21 -1.56
N ASP A 284 6.87 28.45 -0.26
CA ASP A 284 7.92 28.88 0.68
C ASP A 284 8.35 27.79 1.68
N MET A 285 7.78 26.58 1.63
CA MET A 285 8.21 25.48 2.49
C MET A 285 9.38 24.70 1.86
N SER A 286 10.51 25.37 1.65
CA SER A 286 11.79 24.66 1.64
C SER A 286 12.08 24.25 3.09
N PRO A 287 12.23 22.95 3.40
CA PRO A 287 12.66 22.55 4.74
C PRO A 287 14.03 23.18 5.00
N GLU A 288 14.18 23.90 6.12
CA GLU A 288 15.52 24.22 6.61
C GLU A 288 16.29 22.90 6.75
N PRO A 289 17.52 22.80 6.20
CA PRO A 289 18.31 21.58 6.33
C PRO A 289 18.48 21.25 7.82
N PRO A 290 18.37 19.97 8.20
CA PRO A 290 18.50 19.59 9.60
C PRO A 290 19.84 20.07 10.14
N VAL A 291 19.82 20.69 11.32
CA VAL A 291 21.04 21.10 12.03
C VAL A 291 21.91 19.87 12.22
N ILE A 292 23.02 19.82 11.49
CA ILE A 292 24.06 18.81 11.65
C ILE A 292 24.57 18.96 13.08
N ARG A 293 24.27 17.98 13.95
CA ARG A 293 24.93 17.92 15.24
C ARG A 293 26.42 17.61 14.99
N PRO A 294 27.36 18.40 15.54
CA PRO A 294 28.75 18.00 15.56
C PRO A 294 28.84 16.64 16.24
N MET A 295 29.42 15.66 15.54
CA MET A 295 29.89 14.42 16.17
C MET A 295 31.12 14.80 17.00
N ASP A 296 30.87 15.34 18.19
CA ASP A 296 31.91 15.45 19.21
C ASP A 296 32.18 14.06 19.76
N GLY A 297 33.29 13.48 19.30
CA GLY A 297 34.10 12.54 20.05
C GLY A 297 33.50 11.16 20.30
N LEU A 298 33.91 10.20 19.48
CA LEU A 298 34.50 8.96 19.97
C LEU A 298 35.45 8.43 18.89
N LEU A 299 36.72 8.36 19.28
CA LEU A 299 37.78 7.58 18.65
C LEU A 299 37.32 6.15 18.35
#